data_AF-A0A081NCR2-F1
#
_entry.id   AF-A0A081NCR2-F1
#
_cell.length_a   1.000
_cell.length_b   1.000
_cell.length_c   1.000
_cell.angle_alpha   90.00
_cell.angle_beta   90.00
_cell.angle_gamma   90.00
#
_symmetry.space_group_name_H-M   'P 1'
#
loop_
_entity.id
_entity.type
_entity.pdbx_description
1 polymer ?
#
loop_
_entity_poly.entity_id
_entity_poly.type
_entity_poly.pdbx_seq_one_letter_code
_entity_poly.pdbx_strand_id
1 'polypeptide(L)'
;MSRFLQLHLLTSYPPANLNRDDLGRPKTAKMGGTDRLRVSSQSLKRSWKTSELFERALGNHIGTRTKRMGYDAAKKFSENGIKEKDAVLWGKEIASAFADTEGKDKTNAYKETILKQPVHLSRDEYNAVQELVSALLSEKRAPKTEELNLLRENSHCVDIAMFGRMLAVKGKQHFGQEAACQVAHAISVHPVTIEDDYFTAVDDLNDGSEDAGAAHIGETGFAAGLFYSYICINKELLVENLNSDIELANKAIAALTEAAVKVSPQGKQNSFGSRAYASYVLAEKGDQQPRSLSVAFLKPVNKYAEDYATEAVQALEKQRDNFNRVYGDCADVYSSLNAITGEGSLQELLAFVAE
;
A
#
# COMPACT_ATOMS: atom_id res chain seq x y z
N MET A 1 -20.05 -11.79 -15.91
CA MET A 1 -19.27 -11.10 -14.86
C MET A 1 -17.99 -10.65 -15.54
N SER A 2 -17.65 -9.35 -15.50
CA SER A 2 -16.41 -8.88 -16.13
C SER A 2 -15.20 -9.32 -15.29
N ARG A 3 -14.19 -9.90 -15.95
CA ARG A 3 -13.00 -10.45 -15.28
C ARG A 3 -12.09 -9.36 -14.73
N PHE A 4 -11.93 -8.26 -15.46
CA PHE A 4 -11.05 -7.17 -15.08
C PHE A 4 -11.82 -5.90 -14.76
N LEU A 5 -11.36 -5.22 -13.72
CA LEU A 5 -11.74 -3.86 -13.38
C LEU A 5 -10.49 -2.98 -13.41
N GLN A 6 -10.56 -1.88 -14.15
CA GLN A 6 -9.49 -0.90 -14.28
C GLN A 6 -9.95 0.41 -13.65
N LEU A 7 -9.12 1.00 -12.79
CA LEU A 7 -9.35 2.31 -12.19
C LEU A 7 -8.26 3.27 -12.65
N HIS A 8 -8.70 4.40 -13.17
CA HIS A 8 -7.86 5.51 -13.60
C HIS A 8 -8.22 6.72 -12.76
N LEU A 9 -7.30 7.18 -11.91
CA LEU A 9 -7.54 8.27 -10.98
C LEU A 9 -6.65 9.46 -11.29
N LEU A 10 -7.21 10.66 -11.20
CA LEU A 10 -6.46 11.91 -11.14
C LEU A 10 -6.63 12.53 -9.76
N THR A 11 -5.54 12.70 -9.02
CA THR A 11 -5.54 13.29 -7.68
C THR A 11 -4.56 14.45 -7.62
N SER A 12 -5.06 15.65 -7.32
CA SER A 12 -4.22 16.83 -7.10
C SER A 12 -3.75 16.87 -5.65
N TYR A 13 -2.45 17.03 -5.45
CA TYR A 13 -1.87 17.27 -4.13
C TYR A 13 -1.25 18.67 -4.08
N PRO A 14 -1.46 19.43 -2.99
CA PRO A 14 -0.78 20.71 -2.77
C PRO A 14 0.73 20.49 -2.60
N PRO A 15 1.53 21.57 -2.48
CA PRO A 15 2.96 21.47 -2.17
C PRO A 15 3.21 20.48 -1.01
N ALA A 16 3.87 19.36 -1.31
CA ALA A 16 4.04 18.27 -0.35
C ALA A 16 5.25 17.38 -0.66
N ASN A 17 5.61 16.53 0.32
CA ASN A 17 6.60 15.47 0.16
C ASN A 17 5.98 14.10 0.51
N LEU A 18 5.03 13.67 -0.33
CA LEU A 18 4.19 12.49 -0.15
C LEU A 18 5.00 11.18 -0.05
N ASN A 19 6.07 11.07 -0.85
CA ASN A 19 6.93 9.90 -0.90
C ASN A 19 8.35 10.29 -1.29
N ARG A 20 9.30 10.02 -0.41
CA ARG A 20 10.71 10.44 -0.55
C ARG A 20 11.68 9.28 -0.76
N ASP A 21 12.86 9.63 -1.25
CA ASP A 21 14.05 8.77 -1.29
C ASP A 21 14.79 8.77 0.06
N ASP A 22 15.95 8.14 0.08
CA ASP A 22 16.85 8.03 1.23
C ASP A 22 17.50 9.36 1.62
N LEU A 23 17.58 10.33 0.70
CA LEU A 23 18.05 11.69 0.94
C LEU A 23 16.93 12.64 1.37
N GLY A 24 15.70 12.15 1.50
CA GLY A 24 14.55 12.93 1.91
C GLY A 24 13.88 13.74 0.79
N ARG A 25 14.35 13.63 -0.45
CA ARG A 25 13.78 14.37 -1.59
C ARG A 25 12.54 13.66 -2.14
N PRO A 26 11.53 14.40 -2.62
CA PRO A 26 10.39 13.80 -3.30
C PRO A 26 10.85 12.90 -4.45
N LYS A 27 10.31 11.68 -4.51
CA LYS A 27 10.65 10.74 -5.58
C LYS A 27 10.19 11.27 -6.93
N THR A 28 11.07 11.15 -7.92
CA THR A 28 10.76 11.50 -9.31
C THR A 28 10.86 10.29 -10.24
N ALA A 29 10.43 10.47 -11.48
CA ALA A 29 10.68 9.59 -12.61
C ALA A 29 10.68 10.40 -13.92
N LYS A 30 11.40 9.91 -14.94
CA LYS A 30 11.36 10.50 -16.28
C LYS A 30 10.25 9.85 -17.10
N MET A 31 9.36 10.66 -17.68
CA MET A 31 8.36 10.20 -18.65
C MET A 31 8.17 11.25 -19.75
N GLY A 32 8.24 10.81 -21.01
CA GLY A 32 8.15 11.73 -22.14
C GLY A 32 9.29 12.74 -22.19
N GLY A 33 10.48 12.37 -21.69
CA GLY A 33 11.65 13.25 -21.63
C GLY A 33 11.63 14.31 -20.53
N THR A 34 10.63 14.33 -19.65
CA THR A 34 10.50 15.32 -18.56
C THR A 34 10.47 14.66 -17.19
N ASP A 35 10.96 15.37 -16.17
CA ASP A 35 10.90 14.92 -14.78
C ASP A 35 9.50 15.10 -14.20
N ARG A 36 9.00 14.03 -13.58
CA ARG A 36 7.67 13.92 -12.96
C ARG A 36 7.81 13.58 -11.51
N LEU A 37 6.89 14.06 -10.67
CA LEU A 37 6.74 13.49 -9.34
C LEU A 37 6.25 12.06 -9.45
N ARG A 38 6.68 11.22 -8.51
CA ARG A 38 6.30 9.81 -8.45
C ARG A 38 5.97 9.42 -7.01
N VAL A 39 4.78 8.87 -6.81
CA VAL A 39 4.44 8.15 -5.59
C VAL A 39 4.55 6.65 -5.86
N SER A 40 5.30 5.96 -5.01
CA SER A 40 5.55 4.54 -5.21
C SER A 40 4.33 3.67 -4.95
N SER A 41 4.14 2.61 -5.75
CA SER A 41 2.97 1.72 -5.61
C SER A 41 2.91 1.07 -4.22
N GLN A 42 4.05 0.78 -3.60
CA GLN A 42 4.11 0.32 -2.22
C GLN A 42 3.64 1.37 -1.20
N SER A 43 3.90 2.65 -1.44
CA SER A 43 3.41 3.74 -0.59
C SER A 43 1.89 3.85 -0.70
N LEU A 44 1.36 3.78 -1.92
CA LEU A 44 -0.08 3.80 -2.19
C LEU A 44 -0.78 2.61 -1.53
N LYS A 45 -0.35 1.38 -1.85
CA LYS A 45 -0.90 0.14 -1.28
C LYS A 45 -0.87 0.15 0.25
N ARG A 46 0.22 0.61 0.85
CA ARG A 46 0.34 0.69 2.32
C ARG A 46 -0.65 1.71 2.87
N SER A 47 -0.72 2.92 2.30
CA SER A 47 -1.64 3.96 2.76
C SER A 47 -3.10 3.51 2.69
N TRP A 48 -3.49 2.82 1.63
CA TRP A 48 -4.86 2.30 1.49
C TRP A 48 -5.14 1.19 2.49
N LYS A 49 -4.27 0.17 2.58
CA LYS A 49 -4.54 -1.00 3.42
C LYS A 49 -4.56 -0.71 4.92
N THR A 50 -3.79 0.28 5.38
CA THR A 50 -3.71 0.67 6.80
C THR A 50 -4.56 1.90 7.08
N SER A 51 -5.53 2.21 6.22
CA SER A 51 -6.47 3.30 6.45
C SER A 51 -7.63 2.81 7.30
N GLU A 52 -8.16 3.69 8.14
CA GLU A 52 -9.36 3.42 8.94
C GLU A 52 -10.54 2.99 8.06
N LEU A 53 -10.63 3.52 6.83
CA LEU A 53 -11.67 3.16 5.87
C LEU A 53 -11.58 1.69 5.48
N PHE A 54 -10.40 1.25 5.04
CA PHE A 54 -10.16 -0.13 4.63
C PHE A 54 -10.30 -1.10 5.82
N GLU A 55 -9.76 -0.71 6.98
CA GLU A 55 -9.87 -1.47 8.22
C GLU A 55 -11.32 -1.62 8.70
N ARG A 56 -12.11 -0.55 8.67
CA ARG A 56 -13.54 -0.61 9.05
C ARG A 56 -14.34 -1.47 8.08
N ALA A 57 -14.03 -1.42 6.78
CA ALA A 57 -14.75 -2.19 5.77
C ALA A 57 -14.46 -3.69 5.88
N LEU A 58 -13.20 -4.08 6.12
CA LEU A 58 -12.76 -5.48 6.01
C LEU A 58 -12.46 -6.14 7.35
N GLY A 59 -12.27 -5.36 8.42
CA GLY A 59 -12.16 -5.82 9.80
C GLY A 59 -11.17 -6.97 9.97
N ASN A 60 -11.70 -8.15 10.31
CA ASN A 60 -10.92 -9.34 10.61
C ASN A 60 -10.28 -10.02 9.38
N HIS A 61 -10.54 -9.53 8.17
CA HIS A 61 -9.99 -10.06 6.93
C HIS A 61 -8.66 -9.40 6.50
N ILE A 62 -8.02 -8.62 7.37
CA ILE A 62 -6.75 -7.95 7.08
C ILE A 62 -5.60 -8.63 7.82
N GLY A 63 -4.51 -8.88 7.09
CA GLY A 63 -3.31 -9.50 7.61
C GLY A 63 -2.34 -8.50 8.26
N THR A 64 -1.41 -9.05 9.04
CA THR A 64 -0.34 -8.28 9.70
C THR A 64 1.01 -8.59 9.07
N ARG A 65 1.72 -7.56 8.61
CA ARG A 65 3.08 -7.70 8.07
C ARG A 65 4.12 -7.39 9.13
N THR A 66 4.91 -8.37 9.53
CA THR A 66 5.85 -8.23 10.66
C THR A 66 7.12 -9.07 10.49
N LYS A 67 8.20 -8.64 11.15
CA LYS A 67 9.40 -9.45 11.40
C LYS A 67 9.43 -10.04 12.82
N ARG A 68 8.51 -9.62 13.68
CA ARG A 68 8.64 -9.72 15.13
C ARG A 68 7.77 -10.81 15.77
N MET A 69 7.08 -11.64 14.98
CA MET A 69 6.17 -12.65 15.54
C MET A 69 6.87 -13.59 16.55
N GLY A 70 8.07 -14.08 16.23
CA GLY A 70 8.85 -14.90 17.18
C GLY A 70 9.43 -14.12 18.34
N TYR A 71 9.79 -12.85 18.12
CA TYR A 71 10.23 -11.95 19.19
C TYR A 71 9.14 -11.72 20.22
N ASP A 72 7.93 -11.41 19.77
CA ASP A 72 6.79 -11.15 20.64
C ASP A 72 6.40 -12.43 21.39
N ALA A 73 6.45 -13.59 20.74
CA ALA A 73 6.29 -14.89 21.39
C ALA A 73 7.36 -15.15 22.46
N ALA A 74 8.65 -14.94 22.16
CA ALA A 74 9.75 -15.10 23.11
C ALA A 74 9.62 -14.16 24.31
N LYS A 75 9.23 -12.91 24.09
CA LYS A 75 8.97 -11.96 25.19
C LYS A 75 7.84 -12.43 26.08
N LYS A 76 6.72 -12.87 25.48
CA LYS A 76 5.59 -13.41 26.23
C LYS A 76 5.98 -14.65 27.05
N PHE A 77 6.84 -15.52 26.53
CA PHE A 77 7.39 -16.66 27.30
C PHE A 77 8.21 -16.20 28.51
N SER A 78 9.16 -15.29 28.32
CA SER A 78 10.01 -14.78 29.39
C SER A 78 9.21 -14.06 30.48
N GLU A 79 8.24 -13.23 30.10
CA GLU A 79 7.36 -12.49 31.01
C GLU A 79 6.48 -13.42 31.87
N ASN A 80 6.22 -14.64 31.40
CA ASN A 80 5.42 -15.65 32.09
C ASN A 80 6.27 -16.77 32.72
N GLY A 81 7.56 -16.49 32.99
CA GLY A 81 8.41 -17.34 33.82
C GLY A 81 9.12 -18.49 33.11
N ILE A 82 9.13 -18.52 31.78
CA ILE A 82 10.02 -19.42 31.01
C ILE A 82 11.44 -18.83 31.04
N LYS A 83 12.45 -19.68 31.21
CA LYS A 83 13.86 -19.24 31.21
C LYS A 83 14.20 -18.59 29.87
N GLU A 84 14.92 -17.48 29.89
CA GLU A 84 15.24 -16.69 28.69
C GLU A 84 15.83 -17.55 27.55
N LYS A 85 16.74 -18.47 27.88
CA LYS A 85 17.34 -19.38 26.90
C LYS A 85 16.30 -20.23 26.17
N ASP A 86 15.31 -20.73 26.91
CA ASP A 86 14.24 -21.58 26.35
C ASP A 86 13.22 -20.71 25.60
N ALA A 87 12.87 -19.54 26.14
CA ALA A 87 11.98 -18.57 25.50
C ALA A 87 12.51 -18.10 24.12
N VAL A 88 13.81 -17.79 24.04
CA VAL A 88 14.48 -17.42 22.78
C VAL A 88 14.47 -18.60 21.80
N LEU A 89 14.75 -19.82 22.27
CA LEU A 89 14.71 -21.00 21.42
C LEU A 89 13.30 -21.24 20.84
N TRP A 90 12.26 -21.21 21.68
CA TRP A 90 10.88 -21.46 21.24
C TRP A 90 10.37 -20.35 20.32
N GLY A 91 10.66 -19.09 20.63
CA GLY A 91 10.31 -17.97 19.76
C GLY A 91 11.01 -18.04 18.40
N LYS A 92 12.26 -18.50 18.36
CA LYS A 92 12.99 -18.76 17.11
C LYS A 92 12.39 -19.91 16.30
N GLU A 93 11.98 -21.00 16.94
CA GLU A 93 11.31 -22.13 16.26
C GLU A 93 9.99 -21.68 15.63
N ILE A 94 9.18 -20.88 16.36
CA ILE A 94 7.96 -20.25 15.84
C ILE A 94 8.28 -19.34 14.64
N ALA A 95 9.29 -18.47 14.75
CA ALA A 95 9.67 -17.58 13.65
C ALA A 95 10.12 -18.37 12.40
N SER A 96 10.92 -19.41 12.60
CA SER A 96 11.45 -20.25 11.52
C SER A 96 10.36 -21.02 10.77
N ALA A 97 9.15 -21.12 11.34
CA ALA A 97 7.99 -21.63 10.62
C ALA A 97 7.56 -20.73 9.44
N PHE A 98 7.95 -19.45 9.42
CA PHE A 98 7.51 -18.48 8.41
C PHE A 98 8.63 -17.99 7.49
N ALA A 99 9.82 -17.72 8.03
CA ALA A 99 10.98 -17.25 7.28
C ALA A 99 12.28 -17.47 8.05
N ASP A 100 13.42 -17.30 7.37
CA ASP A 100 14.72 -17.26 8.01
C ASP A 100 14.79 -16.16 9.07
N THR A 101 15.36 -16.50 10.22
CA THR A 101 15.62 -15.55 11.30
C THR A 101 16.96 -14.85 11.15
N GLU A 102 17.11 -13.70 11.80
CA GLU A 102 18.39 -13.04 11.97
C GLU A 102 19.37 -13.92 12.75
N GLY A 103 20.66 -13.59 12.64
CA GLY A 103 21.73 -14.28 13.36
C GLY A 103 21.78 -13.92 14.84
N LYS A 104 22.53 -14.73 15.60
CA LYS A 104 22.83 -14.44 17.00
C LYS A 104 23.57 -13.12 17.16
N ASP A 105 23.33 -12.48 18.29
CA ASP A 105 23.92 -11.21 18.66
C ASP A 105 24.40 -11.25 20.11
N LYS A 106 25.53 -10.59 20.39
CA LYS A 106 26.15 -10.59 21.72
C LYS A 106 25.45 -9.62 22.69
N THR A 107 24.76 -8.60 22.18
CA THR A 107 24.11 -7.56 22.98
C THR A 107 22.60 -7.73 23.07
N ASN A 108 21.98 -8.40 22.09
CA ASN A 108 20.54 -8.66 22.07
C ASN A 108 20.21 -10.15 21.95
N ALA A 109 19.88 -10.79 23.07
CA ALA A 109 19.54 -12.22 23.14
C ALA A 109 18.33 -12.60 22.27
N TYR A 110 17.40 -11.68 22.04
CA TYR A 110 16.17 -11.95 21.28
C TYR A 110 16.34 -11.70 19.78
N LYS A 111 17.48 -11.19 19.30
CA LYS A 111 17.66 -10.88 17.87
C LYS A 111 17.44 -12.10 16.97
N GLU A 112 17.88 -13.28 17.41
CA GLU A 112 17.71 -14.51 16.63
C GLU A 112 16.25 -15.01 16.52
N THR A 113 15.29 -14.35 17.18
CA THR A 113 13.85 -14.60 17.06
C THR A 113 13.16 -13.69 16.03
N ILE A 114 13.88 -12.70 15.50
CA ILE A 114 13.39 -11.74 14.50
C ILE A 114 13.64 -12.33 13.11
N LEU A 115 12.68 -12.18 12.21
CA LEU A 115 12.81 -12.60 10.82
C LEU A 115 13.73 -11.64 10.03
N LYS A 116 14.58 -12.18 9.14
CA LYS A 116 15.41 -11.35 8.24
C LYS A 116 14.56 -10.43 7.36
N GLN A 117 13.38 -10.89 6.99
CA GLN A 117 12.44 -10.21 6.10
C GLN A 117 11.02 -10.27 6.64
N PRO A 118 10.20 -9.22 6.41
CA PRO A 118 8.86 -9.17 6.96
C PRO A 118 7.94 -10.14 6.21
N VAL A 119 7.29 -11.02 6.95
CA VAL A 119 6.25 -11.92 6.44
C VAL A 119 4.89 -11.28 6.65
N HIS A 120 3.98 -11.49 5.70
CA HIS A 120 2.60 -11.05 5.80
C HIS A 120 1.75 -12.23 6.26
N LEU A 121 1.31 -12.15 7.52
CA LEU A 121 0.54 -13.17 8.20
C LEU A 121 -0.94 -12.87 8.03
N SER A 122 -1.73 -13.91 7.76
CA SER A 122 -3.18 -13.80 7.89
C SER A 122 -3.59 -13.71 9.36
N ARG A 123 -4.83 -13.30 9.62
CA ARG A 123 -5.37 -13.31 10.98
C ARG A 123 -5.37 -14.72 11.58
N ASP A 124 -5.72 -15.74 10.79
CA ASP A 124 -5.75 -17.13 11.25
C ASP A 124 -4.36 -17.64 11.63
N GLU A 125 -3.35 -17.30 10.83
CA GLU A 125 -1.95 -17.64 11.12
C GLU A 125 -1.45 -16.93 12.38
N TYR A 126 -1.83 -15.65 12.55
CA TYR A 126 -1.50 -14.89 13.76
C TYR A 126 -2.15 -15.51 15.00
N ASN A 127 -3.45 -15.86 14.91
CA ASN A 127 -4.19 -16.49 16.00
C ASN A 127 -3.63 -17.86 16.35
N ALA A 128 -3.29 -18.69 15.35
CA ALA A 128 -2.66 -19.99 15.56
C ALA A 128 -1.34 -19.87 16.34
N VAL A 129 -0.55 -18.82 16.08
CA VAL A 129 0.66 -18.55 16.87
C VAL A 129 0.29 -18.18 18.31
N GLN A 130 -0.71 -17.33 18.53
CA GLN A 130 -1.13 -16.94 19.88
C GLN A 130 -1.69 -18.10 20.70
N GLU A 131 -2.46 -18.98 20.07
CA GLU A 131 -2.99 -20.22 20.66
C GLU A 131 -1.85 -21.16 21.03
N LEU A 132 -0.89 -21.37 20.11
CA LEU A 132 0.30 -22.18 20.38
C LEU A 132 1.10 -21.62 21.56
N VAL A 133 1.38 -20.31 21.57
CA VAL A 133 2.10 -19.67 22.68
C VAL A 133 1.36 -19.88 24.01
N SER A 134 0.04 -19.79 24.02
CA SER A 134 -0.76 -19.99 25.23
C SER A 134 -0.73 -21.45 25.72
N ALA A 135 -0.79 -22.43 24.81
CA ALA A 135 -0.67 -23.84 25.14
C ALA A 135 0.72 -24.17 25.72
N LEU A 136 1.79 -23.69 25.09
CA LEU A 136 3.17 -23.93 25.54
C LEU A 136 3.46 -23.30 26.90
N LEU A 137 2.83 -22.16 27.21
CA LEU A 137 2.90 -21.54 28.54
C LEU A 137 2.21 -22.39 29.61
N SER A 138 1.03 -22.91 29.31
CA SER A 138 0.28 -23.77 30.23
C SER A 138 1.02 -25.08 30.51
N GLU A 139 1.60 -25.68 29.47
CA GLU A 139 2.27 -26.99 29.54
C GLU A 139 3.75 -26.89 29.93
N LYS A 140 4.34 -25.68 29.89
CA LYS A 140 5.76 -25.39 30.18
C LYS A 140 6.73 -26.28 29.43
N ARG A 141 6.50 -26.44 28.12
CA ARG A 141 7.33 -27.27 27.23
C ARG A 141 7.64 -26.57 25.90
N ALA A 142 8.61 -27.11 25.18
CA ALA A 142 8.95 -26.70 23.83
C ALA A 142 7.83 -27.05 22.82
N PRO A 143 7.73 -26.30 21.70
CA PRO A 143 6.86 -26.66 20.58
C PRO A 143 7.29 -27.99 19.95
N LYS A 144 6.30 -28.77 19.52
CA LYS A 144 6.51 -29.98 18.71
C LYS A 144 6.53 -29.60 17.23
N THR A 145 7.17 -30.43 16.40
CA THR A 145 7.32 -30.15 14.96
C THR A 145 5.97 -29.97 14.25
N GLU A 146 4.96 -30.75 14.63
CA GLU A 146 3.62 -30.71 14.04
C GLU A 146 2.86 -29.42 14.38
N GLU A 147 3.13 -28.85 15.56
CA GLU A 147 2.51 -27.61 16.05
C GLU A 147 3.04 -26.36 15.31
N LEU A 148 4.20 -26.48 14.65
CA LEU A 148 4.83 -25.41 13.88
C LEU A 148 4.28 -25.30 12.44
N ASN A 149 3.27 -26.10 12.08
CA ASN A 149 2.53 -25.98 10.82
C ASN A 149 1.52 -24.82 10.88
N LEU A 150 2.05 -23.61 10.97
CA LEU A 150 1.28 -22.40 11.26
C LEU A 150 0.74 -21.70 10.01
N LEU A 151 1.33 -21.94 8.82
CA LEU A 151 0.89 -21.35 7.56
C LEU A 151 -0.46 -21.91 7.09
N ARG A 152 -1.22 -21.11 6.36
CA ARG A 152 -2.51 -21.48 5.76
C ARG A 152 -2.52 -21.14 4.28
N GLU A 153 -2.99 -22.07 3.44
CA GLU A 153 -3.19 -21.84 2.00
C GLU A 153 -4.43 -20.95 1.79
N ASN A 154 -5.54 -21.33 2.40
CA ASN A 154 -6.86 -20.72 2.19
C ASN A 154 -7.16 -19.64 3.23
N SER A 155 -6.28 -18.66 3.38
CA SER A 155 -6.55 -17.55 4.30
C SER A 155 -7.61 -16.61 3.72
N HIS A 156 -8.67 -16.29 4.45
CA HIS A 156 -9.65 -15.24 4.07
C HIS A 156 -9.08 -13.82 4.24
N CYS A 157 -7.81 -13.64 3.87
CA CYS A 157 -7.02 -12.45 4.10
C CYS A 157 -6.98 -11.59 2.84
N VAL A 158 -7.86 -10.59 2.80
CA VAL A 158 -8.13 -9.76 1.63
C VAL A 158 -6.91 -9.04 1.10
N ASP A 159 -6.06 -8.51 1.97
CA ASP A 159 -4.87 -7.77 1.55
C ASP A 159 -3.75 -8.68 1.02
N ILE A 160 -3.69 -9.95 1.43
CA ILE A 160 -2.82 -10.98 0.84
C ILE A 160 -3.40 -11.39 -0.53
N ALA A 161 -4.70 -11.66 -0.61
CA ALA A 161 -5.39 -12.00 -1.86
C ALA A 161 -5.26 -10.90 -2.93
N MET A 162 -5.32 -9.64 -2.53
CA MET A 162 -5.15 -8.50 -3.43
C MET A 162 -3.70 -8.28 -3.84
N PHE A 163 -2.77 -8.26 -2.89
CA PHE A 163 -1.41 -7.77 -3.14
C PHE A 163 -0.32 -8.85 -3.19
N GLY A 164 -0.74 -10.10 -3.03
CA GLY A 164 0.09 -11.28 -3.06
C GLY A 164 0.93 -11.47 -1.81
N ARG A 165 1.47 -12.68 -1.69
CA ARG A 165 2.43 -13.07 -0.66
C ARG A 165 3.47 -14.00 -1.25
N MET A 166 4.73 -13.64 -1.08
CA MET A 166 5.86 -14.49 -1.43
C MET A 166 6.52 -15.02 -0.16
N LEU A 167 6.75 -16.33 -0.09
CA LEU A 167 7.47 -16.99 0.98
C LEU A 167 8.73 -17.63 0.42
N ALA A 168 9.89 -17.23 0.96
CA ALA A 168 11.19 -17.69 0.48
C ALA A 168 11.64 -19.01 1.16
N VAL A 169 10.88 -19.54 2.11
CA VAL A 169 11.25 -20.76 2.84
C VAL A 169 11.10 -21.97 1.93
N LYS A 170 12.16 -22.78 1.87
CA LYS A 170 12.18 -24.03 1.11
C LYS A 170 11.07 -24.97 1.59
N GLY A 171 10.26 -25.46 0.65
CA GLY A 171 9.14 -26.37 0.92
C GLY A 171 7.86 -25.67 1.35
N LYS A 172 7.81 -24.34 1.41
CA LYS A 172 6.64 -23.54 1.81
C LYS A 172 6.17 -22.57 0.73
N GLN A 173 6.69 -22.70 -0.49
CA GLN A 173 6.32 -21.85 -1.61
C GLN A 173 4.85 -21.99 -2.03
N HIS A 174 4.22 -23.14 -1.79
CA HIS A 174 2.81 -23.39 -2.09
C HIS A 174 1.85 -22.59 -1.19
N PHE A 175 2.32 -22.06 -0.05
CA PHE A 175 1.58 -21.08 0.75
C PHE A 175 1.70 -19.65 0.21
N GLY A 176 2.49 -19.43 -0.85
CA GLY A 176 2.51 -18.17 -1.57
C GLY A 176 1.16 -17.91 -2.24
N GLN A 177 0.84 -16.63 -2.45
CA GLN A 177 -0.39 -16.22 -3.11
C GLN A 177 -0.08 -15.20 -4.20
N GLU A 178 -0.61 -15.45 -5.39
CA GLU A 178 -0.51 -14.51 -6.51
C GLU A 178 -1.42 -13.30 -6.27
N ALA A 179 -0.95 -12.11 -6.65
CA ALA A 179 -1.68 -10.87 -6.42
C ALA A 179 -2.80 -10.66 -7.45
N ALA A 180 -4.04 -10.53 -7.01
CA ALA A 180 -5.15 -10.18 -7.90
C ALA A 180 -5.16 -8.70 -8.35
N CYS A 181 -4.45 -7.81 -7.63
CA CYS A 181 -4.40 -6.38 -7.90
C CYS A 181 -3.02 -5.92 -8.36
N GLN A 182 -2.99 -5.27 -9.52
CA GLN A 182 -1.83 -4.58 -10.07
C GLN A 182 -1.98 -3.08 -9.80
N VAL A 183 -1.02 -2.48 -9.10
CA VAL A 183 -1.02 -1.04 -8.77
C VAL A 183 0.22 -0.41 -9.37
N ALA A 184 0.03 0.53 -10.30
CA ALA A 184 1.14 1.28 -10.89
C ALA A 184 1.72 2.30 -9.91
N HIS A 185 2.94 2.76 -10.19
CA HIS A 185 3.42 4.00 -9.59
C HIS A 185 2.54 5.16 -10.05
N ALA A 186 2.10 6.01 -9.13
CA ALA A 186 1.42 7.25 -9.52
C ALA A 186 2.46 8.27 -9.98
N ILE A 187 2.16 9.01 -11.04
CA ILE A 187 3.08 9.95 -11.67
C ILE A 187 2.37 11.28 -11.98
N SER A 188 3.08 12.40 -11.90
CA SER A 188 2.49 13.69 -12.26
C SER A 188 2.20 13.79 -13.77
N VAL A 189 1.05 14.33 -14.13
CA VAL A 189 0.59 14.47 -15.53
C VAL A 189 1.22 15.66 -16.27
N HIS A 190 1.84 16.57 -15.53
CA HIS A 190 2.67 17.68 -16.01
C HIS A 190 4.12 17.56 -15.48
N PRO A 191 5.09 18.28 -16.08
CA PRO A 191 6.46 18.38 -15.57
C PRO A 191 6.47 19.01 -14.17
N VAL A 192 7.45 18.66 -13.36
CA VAL A 192 7.59 19.22 -12.01
C VAL A 192 9.04 19.56 -11.72
N THR A 193 9.25 20.73 -11.12
CA THR A 193 10.50 21.12 -10.47
C THR A 193 10.36 20.90 -8.98
N ILE A 194 11.35 20.26 -8.35
CA ILE A 194 11.40 20.15 -6.89
C ILE A 194 11.89 21.49 -6.34
N GLU A 195 11.14 22.03 -5.39
CA GLU A 195 11.49 23.22 -4.64
C GLU A 195 12.07 22.80 -3.29
N ASP A 196 12.99 23.62 -2.76
CA ASP A 196 13.66 23.35 -1.50
C ASP A 196 13.16 24.35 -0.44
N ASP A 197 12.62 23.82 0.67
CA ASP A 197 12.18 24.61 1.82
C ASP A 197 13.32 24.71 2.85
N TYR A 198 13.85 25.91 3.04
CA TYR A 198 14.84 26.21 4.08
C TYR A 198 14.11 26.60 5.37
N PHE A 199 14.25 25.77 6.40
CA PHE A 199 13.58 26.00 7.69
C PHE A 199 14.58 26.09 8.82
N THR A 200 14.18 26.80 9.87
CA THR A 200 14.94 26.92 11.11
C THR A 200 14.17 26.33 12.28
N ALA A 201 14.89 25.88 13.31
CA ALA A 201 14.32 25.70 14.64
C ALA A 201 14.98 26.71 15.58
N VAL A 202 14.16 27.43 16.33
CA VAL A 202 14.60 28.44 17.29
C VAL A 202 14.62 27.80 18.68
N ASP A 203 15.60 28.21 19.50
CA ASP A 203 15.64 27.86 20.92
C ASP A 203 14.99 28.98 21.72
N ASP A 204 13.81 28.71 22.28
CA ASP A 204 13.01 29.69 23.03
C ASP A 204 13.70 30.18 24.31
N LEU A 205 14.72 29.47 24.83
CA LEU A 205 15.49 29.88 26.01
C LEU A 205 16.77 30.68 25.66
N ASN A 206 17.14 30.76 24.39
CA ASN A 206 18.26 31.59 23.95
C ASN A 206 17.81 33.06 23.90
N ASP A 207 18.43 33.91 24.71
CA ASP A 207 18.11 35.34 24.79
C ASP A 207 18.74 36.18 23.66
N GLY A 208 19.50 35.54 22.76
CA GLY A 208 20.09 36.15 21.57
C GLY A 208 21.23 37.12 21.85
N SER A 209 21.75 37.15 23.09
CA SER A 209 22.81 38.09 23.50
C SER A 209 24.20 37.72 22.97
N GLU A 210 24.50 36.43 22.83
CA GLU A 210 25.76 35.92 22.26
C GLU A 210 25.60 35.42 20.83
N ASP A 211 24.49 34.73 20.52
CA ASP A 211 24.17 34.24 19.18
C ASP A 211 22.64 34.28 18.95
N ALA A 212 22.20 35.22 18.13
CA ALA A 212 20.79 35.36 17.71
C ALA A 212 20.41 34.41 16.55
N GLY A 213 21.31 33.51 16.15
CA GLY A 213 21.13 32.55 15.07
C GLY A 213 20.11 31.46 15.39
N ALA A 214 19.72 30.72 14.34
CA ALA A 214 18.88 29.54 14.50
C ALA A 214 19.62 28.42 15.23
N ALA A 215 18.96 27.75 16.18
CA ALA A 215 19.51 26.58 16.85
C ALA A 215 19.67 25.38 15.89
N HIS A 216 18.86 25.34 14.83
CA HIS A 216 19.00 24.39 13.73
C HIS A 216 18.60 25.02 12.41
N ILE A 217 19.29 24.67 11.33
CA ILE A 217 18.90 24.96 9.96
C ILE A 217 18.79 23.63 9.22
N GLY A 218 17.68 23.43 8.53
CA GLY A 218 17.42 22.26 7.71
C GLY A 218 16.85 22.63 6.35
N GLU A 219 16.86 21.66 5.45
CA GLU A 219 16.30 21.77 4.11
C GLU A 219 15.32 20.60 3.88
N THR A 220 14.20 20.86 3.20
CA THR A 220 13.28 19.79 2.79
C THR A 220 12.73 20.07 1.39
N GLY A 221 12.98 19.15 0.46
CA GLY A 221 12.38 19.22 -0.86
C GLY A 221 10.87 18.95 -0.83
N PHE A 222 10.11 19.71 -1.63
CA PHE A 222 8.67 19.55 -1.83
C PHE A 222 8.27 19.92 -3.27
N ALA A 223 7.07 19.52 -3.67
CA ALA A 223 6.44 20.04 -4.88
C ALA A 223 4.93 19.73 -4.88
N ALA A 224 4.18 20.46 -5.70
CA ALA A 224 2.77 20.20 -5.96
C ALA A 224 2.59 19.41 -7.26
N GLY A 225 1.46 18.74 -7.42
CA GLY A 225 1.11 18.19 -8.73
C GLY A 225 -0.17 17.40 -8.79
N LEU A 226 -0.66 17.24 -10.02
CA LEU A 226 -1.76 16.37 -10.38
C LEU A 226 -1.23 15.00 -10.80
N PHE A 227 -1.60 13.96 -10.07
CA PHE A 227 -1.09 12.60 -10.27
C PHE A 227 -2.08 11.71 -10.97
N TYR A 228 -1.62 10.99 -11.98
CA TYR A 228 -2.31 9.84 -12.55
C TYR A 228 -1.95 8.57 -11.77
N SER A 229 -2.96 7.86 -11.29
CA SER A 229 -2.84 6.54 -10.66
C SER A 229 -3.62 5.50 -11.45
N TYR A 230 -3.07 4.30 -11.58
CA TYR A 230 -3.70 3.16 -12.27
C TYR A 230 -3.73 1.93 -11.39
N ILE A 231 -4.92 1.32 -11.29
CA ILE A 231 -5.14 0.06 -10.59
C ILE A 231 -5.87 -0.89 -11.54
N CYS A 232 -5.39 -2.11 -11.68
CA CYS A 232 -6.09 -3.18 -12.38
C CYS A 232 -6.37 -4.32 -11.40
N ILE A 233 -7.60 -4.79 -11.36
CA ILE A 233 -8.07 -5.86 -10.49
C ILE A 233 -8.56 -7.01 -11.37
N ASN A 234 -7.94 -8.18 -11.22
CA ASN A 234 -8.47 -9.42 -11.73
C ASN A 234 -9.48 -9.97 -10.72
N LYS A 235 -10.77 -9.74 -10.96
CA LYS A 235 -11.87 -10.12 -10.07
C LYS A 235 -11.98 -11.62 -9.92
N GLU A 236 -11.80 -12.38 -11.01
CA GLU A 236 -11.84 -13.83 -11.00
C GLU A 236 -10.75 -14.41 -10.09
N LEU A 237 -9.50 -13.96 -10.25
CA LEU A 237 -8.39 -14.37 -9.38
C LEU A 237 -8.61 -13.91 -7.93
N LEU A 238 -9.20 -12.74 -7.70
CA LEU A 238 -9.52 -12.29 -6.35
C LEU A 238 -10.54 -13.22 -5.66
N VAL A 239 -11.58 -13.65 -6.39
CA VAL A 239 -12.59 -14.60 -5.89
C VAL A 239 -11.96 -15.96 -5.61
N GLU A 240 -11.09 -16.46 -6.50
CA GLU A 240 -10.33 -17.69 -6.28
C GLU A 240 -9.45 -17.59 -5.02
N ASN A 241 -8.70 -16.50 -4.91
CA ASN A 241 -7.85 -16.19 -3.77
C ASN A 241 -8.60 -16.06 -2.43
N LEU A 242 -9.92 -15.82 -2.48
CA LEU A 242 -10.81 -15.68 -1.33
C LEU A 242 -11.73 -16.90 -1.16
N ASN A 243 -11.30 -18.08 -1.62
CA ASN A 243 -12.03 -19.34 -1.47
C ASN A 243 -13.44 -19.30 -2.10
N SER A 244 -13.57 -18.67 -3.26
CA SER A 244 -14.85 -18.45 -3.96
C SER A 244 -15.85 -17.55 -3.23
N ASP A 245 -15.42 -16.75 -2.26
CA ASP A 245 -16.25 -15.77 -1.57
C ASP A 245 -16.42 -14.49 -2.41
N ILE A 246 -17.47 -14.49 -3.22
CA ILE A 246 -17.82 -13.37 -4.12
C ILE A 246 -18.21 -12.12 -3.33
N GLU A 247 -18.93 -12.26 -2.22
CA GLU A 247 -19.37 -11.12 -1.41
C GLU A 247 -18.18 -10.40 -0.78
N LEU A 248 -17.23 -11.16 -0.23
CA LEU A 248 -16.00 -10.60 0.33
C LEU A 248 -15.13 -9.97 -0.76
N ALA A 249 -15.04 -10.58 -1.95
CA ALA A 249 -14.32 -10.01 -3.09
C ALA A 249 -14.93 -8.66 -3.53
N ASN A 250 -16.26 -8.58 -3.66
CA ASN A 250 -16.97 -7.34 -4.01
C ASN A 250 -16.77 -6.26 -2.94
N LYS A 251 -16.88 -6.63 -1.66
CA LYS A 251 -16.63 -5.73 -0.53
C LYS A 251 -15.20 -5.21 -0.53
N ALA A 252 -14.24 -6.08 -0.84
CA ALA A 252 -12.84 -5.73 -0.94
C ALA A 252 -12.59 -4.74 -2.09
N ILE A 253 -13.13 -5.00 -3.28
CA ILE A 253 -13.01 -4.10 -4.44
C ILE A 253 -13.58 -2.71 -4.11
N ALA A 254 -14.77 -2.66 -3.50
CA ALA A 254 -15.37 -1.40 -3.07
C ALA A 254 -14.48 -0.67 -2.04
N ALA A 255 -13.97 -1.37 -1.02
CA ALA A 255 -13.10 -0.80 0.00
C ALA A 255 -11.78 -0.28 -0.58
N LEU A 256 -11.17 -1.01 -1.51
CA LEU A 256 -9.95 -0.57 -2.21
C LEU A 256 -10.22 0.65 -3.07
N THR A 257 -11.33 0.66 -3.82
CA THR A 257 -11.73 1.78 -4.67
C THR A 257 -11.95 3.04 -3.82
N GLU A 258 -12.71 2.92 -2.74
CA GLU A 258 -12.96 4.06 -1.85
C GLU A 258 -11.67 4.57 -1.18
N ALA A 259 -10.81 3.66 -0.71
CA ALA A 259 -9.53 4.03 -0.15
C ALA A 259 -8.61 4.71 -1.19
N ALA A 260 -8.58 4.23 -2.43
CA ALA A 260 -7.82 4.85 -3.51
C ALA A 260 -8.30 6.27 -3.85
N VAL A 261 -9.62 6.51 -3.74
CA VAL A 261 -10.22 7.82 -4.01
C VAL A 261 -10.01 8.81 -2.86
N LYS A 262 -10.05 8.37 -1.59
CA LYS A 262 -10.07 9.26 -0.42
C LYS A 262 -8.79 9.33 0.39
N VAL A 263 -7.89 8.35 0.26
CA VAL A 263 -6.75 8.21 1.18
C VAL A 263 -5.43 8.57 0.49
N SER A 264 -4.79 9.60 1.05
CA SER A 264 -3.50 10.11 0.61
C SER A 264 -2.30 9.38 1.27
N PRO A 265 -1.11 9.41 0.63
CA PRO A 265 0.14 9.05 1.30
C PRO A 265 0.40 9.89 2.55
N GLN A 266 0.95 9.26 3.60
CA GLN A 266 1.20 9.91 4.91
C GLN A 266 2.59 10.56 5.02
N GLY A 267 3.42 10.51 3.98
CA GLY A 267 4.77 11.06 3.99
C GLY A 267 4.76 12.56 4.24
N LYS A 268 5.42 13.01 5.33
CA LYS A 268 5.50 14.43 5.75
C LYS A 268 4.12 15.14 5.84
N GLN A 269 3.04 14.37 5.95
CA GLN A 269 1.66 14.90 5.87
C GLN A 269 1.38 15.94 6.96
N ASN A 270 1.90 15.77 8.18
CA ASN A 270 1.70 16.72 9.28
C ASN A 270 2.41 18.06 9.06
N SER A 271 3.49 18.08 8.27
CA SER A 271 4.22 19.30 7.93
C SER A 271 3.60 20.07 6.78
N PHE A 272 2.92 19.37 5.85
CA PHE A 272 2.40 19.97 4.60
C PHE A 272 0.87 20.01 4.49
N GLY A 273 0.13 19.35 5.37
CA GLY A 273 -1.35 19.30 5.29
C GLY A 273 -1.87 18.64 4.00
N SER A 274 -1.17 17.64 3.48
CA SER A 274 -1.31 17.17 2.08
C SER A 274 -2.46 16.20 1.79
N ARG A 275 -3.56 16.23 2.55
CA ARG A 275 -4.70 15.32 2.31
C ARG A 275 -5.52 15.81 1.12
N ALA A 276 -5.86 14.89 0.22
CA ALA A 276 -6.66 15.19 -0.97
C ALA A 276 -7.52 13.99 -1.38
N TYR A 277 -8.64 14.27 -2.03
CA TYR A 277 -9.48 13.28 -2.73
C TYR A 277 -9.18 13.30 -4.23
N ALA A 278 -9.43 12.18 -4.91
CA ALA A 278 -9.34 12.14 -6.37
C ALA A 278 -10.33 13.13 -7.00
N SER A 279 -9.80 13.97 -7.90
CA SER A 279 -10.55 14.96 -8.65
C SER A 279 -11.33 14.33 -9.80
N TYR A 280 -10.83 13.21 -10.34
CA TYR A 280 -11.50 12.44 -11.38
C TYR A 280 -11.21 10.96 -11.20
N VAL A 281 -12.20 10.12 -11.47
CA VAL A 281 -12.05 8.66 -11.51
C VAL A 281 -12.80 8.13 -12.71
N LEU A 282 -12.14 7.26 -13.47
CA LEU A 282 -12.75 6.43 -14.51
C LEU A 282 -12.55 4.97 -14.13
N ALA A 283 -13.65 4.23 -14.02
CA ALA A 283 -13.67 2.79 -13.83
C ALA A 283 -14.14 2.10 -15.12
N GLU A 284 -13.34 1.17 -15.64
CA GLU A 284 -13.67 0.37 -16.83
C GLU A 284 -13.74 -1.12 -16.46
N LYS A 285 -14.78 -1.82 -16.91
CA LYS A 285 -14.91 -3.27 -16.76
C LYS A 285 -14.85 -3.97 -18.10
N GLY A 286 -14.23 -5.14 -18.14
CA GLY A 286 -14.23 -5.98 -19.33
C GLY A 286 -13.54 -7.32 -19.09
N ASP A 287 -13.55 -8.17 -20.12
CA ASP A 287 -12.83 -9.45 -20.11
C ASP A 287 -11.52 -9.40 -20.95
N GLN A 288 -11.37 -8.35 -21.75
CA GLN A 288 -10.18 -8.12 -22.56
C GLN A 288 -8.96 -7.77 -21.71
N GLN A 289 -7.76 -7.88 -22.32
CA GLN A 289 -6.52 -7.53 -21.67
C GLN A 289 -6.55 -6.08 -21.14
N PRO A 290 -6.33 -5.87 -19.83
CA PRO A 290 -6.29 -4.54 -19.23
C PRO A 290 -5.16 -3.69 -19.80
N ARG A 291 -5.38 -2.38 -19.89
CA ARG A 291 -4.48 -1.37 -20.43
C ARG A 291 -4.46 -0.13 -19.55
N SER A 292 -3.26 0.35 -19.23
CA SER A 292 -3.12 1.67 -18.62
C SER A 292 -3.36 2.76 -19.68
N LEU A 293 -4.03 3.84 -19.28
CA LEU A 293 -4.18 5.05 -20.08
C LEU A 293 -3.02 6.06 -19.87
N SER A 294 -1.93 5.65 -19.21
CA SER A 294 -0.74 6.48 -18.98
C SER A 294 -0.14 7.10 -20.26
N VAL A 295 -0.39 6.48 -21.41
CA VAL A 295 0.00 7.00 -22.74
C VAL A 295 -0.55 8.42 -22.97
N ALA A 296 -1.69 8.77 -22.37
CA ALA A 296 -2.27 10.11 -22.39
C ALA A 296 -1.28 11.20 -21.92
N PHE A 297 -0.33 10.83 -21.06
CA PHE A 297 0.61 11.75 -20.42
C PHE A 297 2.07 11.55 -20.87
N LEU A 298 2.30 10.73 -21.91
CA LEU A 298 3.63 10.66 -22.57
C LEU A 298 4.03 12.04 -23.06
N LYS A 299 3.14 12.76 -23.73
CA LYS A 299 3.28 14.20 -23.86
C LYS A 299 2.78 14.82 -22.55
N PRO A 300 3.61 15.58 -21.80
CA PRO A 300 3.13 16.27 -20.61
C PRO A 300 1.94 17.16 -20.92
N VAL A 301 0.99 17.24 -19.98
CA VAL A 301 0.06 18.38 -19.94
C VAL A 301 0.88 19.67 -19.88
N ASN A 302 0.48 20.66 -20.67
CA ASN A 302 1.30 21.83 -20.93
C ASN A 302 1.61 22.57 -19.63
N LYS A 303 2.88 22.91 -19.39
CA LYS A 303 3.28 23.69 -18.19
C LYS A 303 2.68 25.11 -18.15
N TYR A 304 2.12 25.56 -19.27
CA TYR A 304 1.39 26.83 -19.40
C TYR A 304 -0.13 26.61 -19.49
N ALA A 305 -0.62 25.41 -19.18
CA ALA A 305 -2.05 25.16 -19.05
C ALA A 305 -2.65 26.12 -18.02
N GLU A 306 -3.76 26.74 -18.38
CA GLU A 306 -4.54 27.55 -17.43
C GLU A 306 -5.26 26.64 -16.42
N ASP A 307 -5.62 25.42 -16.84
CA ASP A 307 -6.29 24.42 -16.02
C ASP A 307 -5.71 23.01 -16.27
N TYR A 308 -4.75 22.61 -15.44
CA TYR A 308 -4.16 21.27 -15.47
C TYR A 308 -5.19 20.16 -15.29
N ALA A 309 -6.23 20.40 -14.50
CA ALA A 309 -7.17 19.35 -14.10
C ALA A 309 -8.10 19.01 -15.26
N THR A 310 -8.70 20.03 -15.88
CA THR A 310 -9.56 19.87 -17.06
C THR A 310 -8.78 19.30 -18.25
N GLU A 311 -7.57 19.83 -18.54
CA GLU A 311 -6.75 19.31 -19.64
C GLU A 311 -6.33 17.84 -19.41
N ALA A 312 -6.03 17.46 -18.18
CA ALA A 312 -5.67 16.08 -17.86
C ALA A 312 -6.84 15.10 -18.03
N VAL A 313 -8.05 15.49 -17.63
CA VAL A 313 -9.27 14.68 -17.84
C VAL A 313 -9.51 14.51 -19.34
N GLN A 314 -9.49 15.60 -20.12
CA GLN A 314 -9.68 15.56 -21.56
C GLN A 314 -8.63 14.70 -22.27
N ALA A 315 -7.35 14.80 -21.87
CA ALA A 315 -6.28 13.99 -22.43
C ALA A 315 -6.51 12.49 -22.15
N LEU A 316 -6.96 12.15 -20.94
CA LEU A 316 -7.24 10.78 -20.51
C LEU A 316 -8.44 10.19 -21.28
N GLU A 317 -9.55 10.92 -21.36
CA GLU A 317 -10.76 10.50 -22.08
C GLU A 317 -10.48 10.38 -23.59
N LYS A 318 -9.78 11.36 -24.17
CA LYS A 318 -9.36 11.28 -25.57
C LYS A 318 -8.49 10.05 -25.84
N GLN A 319 -7.60 9.69 -24.92
CA GLN A 319 -6.77 8.50 -25.06
C GLN A 319 -7.62 7.21 -25.02
N ARG A 320 -8.58 7.13 -24.09
CA ARG A 320 -9.56 6.03 -24.02
C ARG A 320 -10.32 5.90 -25.34
N ASP A 321 -10.88 7.00 -25.83
CA ASP A 321 -11.71 7.02 -27.04
C ASP A 321 -10.91 6.67 -28.29
N ASN A 322 -9.65 7.13 -28.38
CA ASN A 322 -8.75 6.74 -29.46
C ASN A 322 -8.44 5.24 -29.42
N PHE A 323 -8.21 4.66 -28.25
CA PHE A 323 -8.05 3.21 -28.13
C PHE A 323 -9.33 2.47 -28.57
N ASN A 324 -10.51 2.92 -28.13
CA ASN A 324 -11.77 2.30 -28.55
C ASN A 324 -11.97 2.39 -30.07
N ARG A 325 -11.63 3.52 -30.69
CA ARG A 325 -11.76 3.69 -32.15
C ARG A 325 -10.83 2.79 -32.96
N VAL A 326 -9.62 2.53 -32.46
CA VAL A 326 -8.59 1.78 -33.20
C VAL A 326 -8.69 0.28 -32.95
N TYR A 327 -8.95 -0.13 -31.70
CA TYR A 327 -8.93 -1.53 -31.28
C TYR A 327 -10.33 -2.13 -31.11
N GLY A 328 -11.39 -1.34 -31.30
CA GLY A 328 -12.75 -1.69 -30.89
C GLY A 328 -12.98 -1.38 -29.42
N ASP A 329 -14.20 -1.61 -28.93
CA ASP A 329 -14.56 -1.36 -27.53
C ASP A 329 -13.59 -2.09 -26.58
N CYS A 330 -12.72 -1.35 -25.89
CA CYS A 330 -11.68 -1.93 -25.02
C CYS A 330 -12.19 -2.24 -23.60
N ALA A 331 -13.45 -1.88 -23.31
CA ALA A 331 -14.17 -2.16 -22.08
C ALA A 331 -15.66 -2.33 -22.43
N ASP A 332 -16.34 -3.22 -21.72
CA ASP A 332 -17.76 -3.50 -21.96
C ASP A 332 -18.64 -2.37 -21.42
N VAL A 333 -18.28 -1.87 -20.24
CA VAL A 333 -18.97 -0.79 -19.54
C VAL A 333 -17.97 0.05 -18.76
N TYR A 334 -18.28 1.32 -18.56
CA TYR A 334 -17.49 2.22 -17.74
C TYR A 334 -18.38 3.13 -16.89
N SER A 335 -17.81 3.66 -15.82
CA SER A 335 -18.42 4.66 -14.95
C SER A 335 -17.35 5.70 -14.58
N SER A 336 -17.75 6.95 -14.40
CA SER A 336 -16.84 8.00 -13.96
C SER A 336 -17.47 8.90 -12.91
N LEU A 337 -16.61 9.56 -12.14
CA LEU A 337 -16.96 10.72 -11.34
C LEU A 337 -15.95 11.83 -11.64
N ASN A 338 -16.43 13.06 -11.64
CA ASN A 338 -15.64 14.25 -11.90
C ASN A 338 -15.97 15.33 -10.88
N ALA A 339 -15.11 15.47 -9.88
CA ALA A 339 -15.26 16.47 -8.82
C ALA A 339 -14.92 17.91 -9.30
N ILE A 340 -14.32 18.07 -10.49
CA ILE A 340 -14.03 19.38 -11.09
C ILE A 340 -15.32 19.97 -11.66
N THR A 341 -16.13 19.15 -12.35
CA THR A 341 -17.41 19.56 -12.94
C THR A 341 -18.61 19.31 -12.01
N GLY A 342 -18.43 18.49 -10.97
CA GLY A 342 -19.50 18.12 -10.05
C GLY A 342 -20.42 17.00 -10.59
N GLU A 343 -19.90 16.15 -11.47
CA GLU A 343 -20.66 15.11 -12.17
C GLU A 343 -20.38 13.71 -11.62
N GLY A 344 -21.42 12.87 -11.58
CA GLY A 344 -21.39 11.53 -11.00
C GLY A 344 -21.33 11.54 -9.47
N SER A 345 -21.30 10.35 -8.87
CA SER A 345 -21.18 10.21 -7.43
C SER A 345 -20.28 9.03 -7.04
N LEU A 346 -19.65 9.16 -5.87
CA LEU A 346 -18.89 8.05 -5.30
C LEU A 346 -19.78 6.83 -5.02
N GLN A 347 -21.04 7.05 -4.64
CA GLN A 347 -21.95 5.94 -4.35
C GLN A 347 -22.25 5.11 -5.60
N GLU A 348 -22.52 5.77 -6.73
CA GLU A 348 -22.72 5.09 -8.02
C GLU A 348 -21.44 4.38 -8.47
N LEU A 349 -20.27 5.01 -8.31
CA LEU A 349 -18.99 4.37 -8.63
C LEU A 349 -18.75 3.12 -7.78
N LEU A 350 -19.04 3.18 -6.47
CA LEU A 350 -18.87 2.04 -5.56
C LEU A 350 -19.85 0.90 -5.85
N ALA A 351 -21.10 1.23 -6.19
CA ALA A 351 -22.07 0.25 -6.67
C ALA A 351 -21.58 -0.39 -7.97
N PHE A 352 -21.12 0.44 -8.92
CA PHE A 352 -20.56 -0.03 -10.18
C PHE A 352 -19.40 -1.00 -9.95
N VAL A 353 -18.38 -0.68 -9.17
CA VAL A 353 -17.21 -1.59 -9.00
C VAL A 353 -17.52 -2.88 -8.21
N ALA A 354 -18.57 -2.88 -7.39
CA ALA A 354 -18.94 -4.01 -6.54
C ALA A 354 -19.77 -5.08 -7.27
N GLU A 355 -20.27 -4.81 -8.49
CA GLU A 355 -20.96 -5.79 -9.35
C GLU A 355 -19.99 -6.65 -10.16
#